data_AF-A0A938QLV4-F1
#
_entry.id   AF-A0A938QLV4-F1
#
_cell.length_a   1.000
_cell.length_b   1.000
_cell.length_c   1.000
_cell.angle_alpha   90.00
_cell.angle_beta   90.00
_cell.angle_gamma   90.00
#
_symmetry.space_group_name_H-M   'P 1'
#
loop_
_entity.id
_entity.type
_entity.pdbx_description
1 polymer ?
#
loop_
_entity_poly.entity_id
_entity_poly.type
_entity_poly.pdbx_seq_one_letter_code
_entity_poly.pdbx_strand_id
1 'polypeptide(L)'
;MEDRGTSTFDIGPKSNDERKEAISTEVAMRREYDFSKAIRGKFYRKGAELRLPTYLEPKLQSKLEHIAGKKGKDVGEMVNQWYGKTWSFLRTRREPNFEALTSG
;
A
#
# COMPACT_ATOMS: atom_id res chain seq x y z
N MET A 1 17.47 -35.42 2.47
CA MET A 1 16.62 -34.66 1.53
C MET A 1 15.54 -34.00 2.35
N GLU A 2 15.78 -32.75 2.74
CA GLU A 2 14.90 -32.00 3.65
C GLU A 2 13.75 -31.39 2.84
N ASP A 3 12.54 -31.77 3.24
CA ASP A 3 11.28 -31.29 2.70
C ASP A 3 11.12 -29.80 3.06
N ARG A 4 11.26 -28.93 2.05
CA ARG A 4 11.18 -27.48 2.26
C ARG A 4 9.72 -27.09 2.46
N GLY A 5 9.39 -26.81 3.72
CA GLY A 5 8.09 -26.36 4.19
C GLY A 5 7.48 -25.29 3.29
N THR A 6 6.26 -25.56 2.82
CA THR A 6 5.43 -24.58 2.13
C THR A 6 5.06 -23.50 3.14
N SER A 7 5.51 -22.27 2.89
CA SER A 7 5.29 -21.10 3.74
C SER A 7 3.79 -20.82 3.89
N THR A 8 3.31 -20.78 5.13
CA THR A 8 1.91 -20.55 5.55
C THR A 8 1.34 -19.17 5.12
N PHE A 9 2.06 -18.38 4.33
CA PHE A 9 1.69 -17.02 3.92
C PHE A 9 1.46 -16.84 2.41
N ASP A 10 1.32 -17.91 1.64
CA ASP A 10 0.94 -17.83 0.23
C ASP A 10 -0.60 -17.68 0.07
N ILE A 11 -1.15 -16.52 0.42
CA ILE A 11 -2.55 -16.16 0.12
C ILE A 11 -2.60 -15.58 -1.29
N GLY A 12 -2.28 -16.40 -2.29
CA GLY A 12 -2.33 -15.98 -3.69
C GLY A 12 -2.37 -17.17 -4.64
N PRO A 13 -3.15 -17.07 -5.74
CA PRO A 13 -3.20 -18.13 -6.75
C PRO A 13 -1.83 -18.33 -7.39
N LYS A 14 -1.40 -19.60 -7.48
CA LYS A 14 -0.02 -19.99 -7.83
C LYS A 14 0.24 -20.00 -9.34
N SER A 15 -0.81 -19.91 -10.17
CA SER A 15 -0.67 -19.84 -11.62
C SER A 15 -1.67 -18.90 -12.29
N ASN A 16 -1.42 -18.55 -13.56
CA ASN A 16 -2.30 -17.69 -14.33
C ASN A 16 -3.59 -18.40 -14.77
N ASP A 17 -3.57 -19.72 -14.85
CA ASP A 17 -4.74 -20.55 -15.15
C ASP A 17 -5.63 -20.67 -13.90
N GLU A 18 -5.05 -20.87 -12.71
CA GLU A 18 -5.77 -20.77 -11.43
C GLU A 18 -6.36 -19.37 -11.20
N ARG A 19 -5.65 -18.31 -11.63
CA ARG A 19 -6.21 -16.94 -11.59
C ARG A 19 -7.46 -16.83 -12.45
N LYS A 20 -7.45 -17.38 -13.67
CA LYS A 20 -8.61 -17.32 -14.57
C LYS A 20 -9.78 -18.18 -14.08
N GLU A 21 -9.51 -19.36 -13.52
CA GLU A 21 -10.50 -20.24 -12.90
C GLU A 21 -11.17 -19.59 -11.68
N ALA A 22 -10.37 -18.96 -10.79
CA ALA A 22 -10.85 -18.25 -9.60
C ALA A 22 -11.64 -16.97 -9.96
N ILE A 23 -11.23 -16.26 -11.01
CA ILE A 23 -11.93 -15.07 -11.52
C ILE A 23 -13.24 -15.48 -12.22
N SER A 24 -13.26 -16.62 -12.91
CA SER A 24 -14.43 -17.10 -13.66
C SER A 24 -15.54 -17.64 -12.77
N THR A 25 -15.22 -18.15 -11.58
CA THR A 25 -16.20 -18.94 -10.81
C THR A 25 -16.51 -18.41 -9.41
N GLU A 26 -15.72 -17.49 -8.84
CA GLU A 26 -15.94 -17.11 -7.42
C GLU A 26 -15.89 -15.60 -7.06
N VAL A 27 -15.41 -14.69 -7.93
CA VAL A 27 -15.26 -13.25 -7.57
C VAL A 27 -15.79 -12.28 -8.63
N ALA A 28 -16.93 -12.58 -9.26
CA ALA A 28 -17.74 -11.52 -9.87
C ALA A 28 -18.55 -10.83 -8.76
N MET A 29 -18.51 -9.49 -8.67
CA MET A 29 -19.36 -8.77 -7.71
C MET A 29 -20.82 -9.15 -7.92
N ARG A 30 -21.51 -9.54 -6.84
CA ARG A 30 -22.92 -9.91 -6.92
C ARG A 30 -23.75 -8.67 -7.27
N ARG A 31 -24.81 -8.87 -8.06
CA ARG A 31 -25.78 -7.80 -8.37
C ARG A 31 -26.48 -7.30 -7.11
N GLU A 32 -26.73 -8.21 -6.18
CA GLU A 32 -27.45 -7.96 -4.93
C GLU A 32 -26.71 -8.64 -3.76
N TYR A 33 -26.65 -7.96 -2.63
CA TYR A 33 -26.04 -8.45 -1.39
C TYR A 33 -27.08 -8.45 -0.28
N ASP A 34 -27.18 -9.56 0.46
CA ASP A 34 -28.02 -9.66 1.64
C ASP A 34 -27.31 -9.05 2.86
N PHE A 35 -27.83 -7.92 3.34
CA PHE A 35 -27.36 -7.21 4.54
C PHE A 35 -28.23 -7.48 5.79
N SER A 36 -29.14 -8.45 5.76
CA SER A 36 -30.03 -8.78 6.89
C SER A 36 -29.29 -9.06 8.21
N LYS A 37 -28.05 -9.58 8.11
CA LYS A 37 -27.15 -9.85 9.25
C LYS A 37 -26.03 -8.81 9.41
N ALA A 38 -26.10 -7.68 8.70
CA ALA A 38 -25.07 -6.67 8.75
C ALA A 38 -25.09 -5.92 10.09
N ILE A 39 -23.91 -5.67 10.65
CA ILE A 39 -23.74 -4.94 11.91
C ILE A 39 -23.20 -3.55 11.60
N ARG A 40 -23.96 -2.51 11.96
CA ARG A 40 -23.52 -1.12 11.78
C ARG A 40 -22.24 -0.89 12.58
N GLY A 41 -21.21 -0.36 11.92
CA GLY A 41 -19.93 -0.08 12.57
C GLY A 41 -19.06 -1.32 12.84
N LYS A 42 -19.35 -2.49 12.26
CA LYS A 42 -18.51 -3.71 12.40
C LYS A 42 -17.01 -3.46 12.14
N PHE A 43 -16.71 -2.60 11.17
CA PHE A 43 -15.35 -2.24 10.79
C PHE A 43 -14.89 -0.90 11.38
N TYR A 44 -15.77 -0.18 12.07
CA TYR A 44 -15.41 1.07 12.72
C TYR A 44 -14.57 0.77 13.96
N ARG A 45 -13.43 1.44 14.06
CA ARG A 45 -12.53 1.34 15.20
C ARG A 45 -12.18 2.77 15.61
N LYS A 46 -12.63 3.17 16.81
CA LYS A 46 -12.33 4.51 17.34
C LYS A 46 -10.82 4.66 17.49
N GLY A 47 -10.25 5.70 16.88
CA GLY A 47 -8.81 5.95 16.92
C GLY A 47 -7.96 5.01 16.08
N ALA A 48 -8.54 4.27 15.13
CA ALA A 48 -7.73 3.45 14.23
C ALA A 48 -6.86 4.33 13.32
N GLU A 49 -5.56 4.02 13.31
CA GLU A 49 -4.61 4.56 12.35
C GLU A 49 -4.66 3.69 11.09
N LEU A 50 -5.26 4.22 10.02
CA LEU A 50 -5.33 3.53 8.73
C LEU A 50 -4.08 3.84 7.91
N ARG A 51 -3.24 2.83 7.69
CA ARG A 51 -2.08 2.91 6.81
C ARG A 51 -2.49 2.48 5.41
N LEU A 52 -3.04 3.43 4.65
CA LEU A 52 -3.52 3.18 3.29
C LEU A 52 -2.33 2.97 2.33
N PRO A 53 -2.43 2.05 1.36
CA PRO A 53 -1.42 1.93 0.32
C PRO A 53 -1.36 3.22 -0.50
N THR A 54 -0.16 3.67 -0.81
CA THR A 54 0.04 4.81 -1.71
C THR A 54 0.01 4.32 -3.15
N TYR A 55 -0.97 4.79 -3.92
CA TYR A 55 -1.04 4.50 -5.34
C TYR A 55 -0.06 5.38 -6.10
N LEU A 56 0.78 4.74 -6.90
CA LEU A 56 1.73 5.41 -7.78
C LEU A 56 1.27 5.25 -9.22
N GLU A 57 1.70 6.16 -10.09
CA GLU A 57 1.50 5.98 -11.53
C GLU A 57 2.15 4.63 -11.97
N PRO A 58 1.52 3.85 -12.86
CA PRO A 58 1.95 2.48 -13.15
C PRO A 58 3.43 2.35 -13.54
N LYS A 59 3.96 3.23 -14.40
CA LYS A 59 5.38 3.17 -14.80
C LYS A 59 6.30 3.51 -13.63
N LEU A 60 5.91 4.47 -12.80
CA LEU A 60 6.64 4.82 -11.57
C LEU A 60 6.64 3.65 -10.58
N GLN A 61 5.50 2.99 -10.40
CA GLN A 61 5.37 1.82 -9.53
C GLN A 61 6.31 0.70 -9.96
N SER A 62 6.26 0.29 -11.24
CA SER A 62 7.13 -0.79 -11.74
C SER A 62 8.62 -0.47 -11.61
N LYS A 63 9.01 0.80 -11.80
CA LYS A 63 10.39 1.24 -11.58
C LYS A 63 10.80 1.14 -10.12
N LEU A 64 9.94 1.59 -9.21
CA LEU A 64 10.18 1.53 -7.77
C LEU A 64 10.26 0.08 -7.28
N GLU A 65 9.36 -0.79 -7.70
CA GLU A 65 9.37 -2.22 -7.39
C GLU A 65 10.69 -2.88 -7.83
N HIS A 66 11.18 -2.57 -9.03
CA HIS A 66 12.47 -3.08 -9.51
C HIS A 66 13.66 -2.62 -8.65
N ILE A 67 13.69 -1.33 -8.29
CA ILE A 67 14.74 -0.78 -7.43
C ILE A 67 14.62 -1.35 -6.00
N ALA A 68 13.40 -1.56 -5.52
CA ALA A 68 13.10 -2.03 -4.17
C ALA A 68 13.55 -3.49 -4.02
N GLY A 69 13.20 -4.33 -5.00
CA GLY A 69 13.65 -5.71 -5.09
C GLY A 69 15.17 -5.84 -5.13
N LYS A 70 15.87 -5.00 -5.90
CA LYS A 70 17.34 -4.97 -5.91
C LYS A 70 17.97 -4.57 -4.56
N LYS A 71 17.26 -3.77 -3.76
CA LYS A 71 17.74 -3.27 -2.46
C LYS A 71 17.21 -4.06 -1.27
N GLY A 72 16.37 -5.07 -1.49
CA GLY A 72 15.71 -5.83 -0.43
C GLY A 72 14.82 -4.96 0.48
N LYS A 73 14.23 -3.89 -0.07
CA LYS A 73 13.36 -2.96 0.66
C LYS A 73 11.94 -3.01 0.14
N ASP A 74 10.98 -2.61 0.97
CA ASP A 74 9.60 -2.40 0.52
C ASP A 74 9.45 -1.10 -0.28
N VAL A 75 8.49 -1.05 -1.21
CA VAL A 75 8.21 0.15 -2.03
C VAL A 75 7.80 1.32 -1.14
N GLY A 76 6.96 1.08 -0.13
CA GLY A 76 6.52 2.11 0.82
C GLY A 76 7.67 2.68 1.65
N GLU A 77 8.63 1.84 2.06
CA GLU A 77 9.85 2.29 2.75
C GLU A 77 10.67 3.24 1.85
N MET A 78 10.78 2.92 0.56
CA MET A 78 11.54 3.74 -0.38
C MET A 78 10.86 5.08 -0.68
N VAL A 79 9.53 5.09 -0.85
CA VAL A 79 8.75 6.32 -1.04
C VAL A 79 8.90 7.24 0.18
N ASN A 80 8.76 6.70 1.39
CA ASN A 80 8.94 7.47 2.62
C ASN A 80 10.35 8.05 2.73
N GLN A 81 11.38 7.28 2.40
CA GLN A 81 12.76 7.76 2.41
C GLN A 81 12.97 8.91 1.41
N TRP A 82 12.43 8.80 0.20
CA TRP A 82 12.56 9.84 -0.83
C TRP A 82 11.81 11.12 -0.47
N TYR A 83 10.60 10.98 0.08
CA TYR A 83 9.82 12.11 0.55
C TYR A 83 10.55 12.83 1.69
N GLY A 84 11.07 12.09 2.67
CA GLY A 84 11.85 12.66 3.77
C GLY A 84 13.09 13.42 3.31
N LYS A 85 13.84 12.87 2.34
CA LYS A 85 15.01 13.55 1.76
C LYS A 85 14.63 14.82 1.01
N THR A 86 13.61 14.74 0.15
CA THR A 86 13.10 15.89 -0.61
C THR A 86 12.62 16.99 0.34
N TRP A 87 11.87 16.62 1.37
CA TRP A 87 11.38 17.55 2.39
C TRP A 87 12.52 18.23 3.16
N SER A 88 13.53 17.47 3.57
CA SER A 88 14.72 18.02 4.22
C SER A 88 15.43 19.03 3.33
N PHE A 89 15.60 18.71 2.04
CA PHE A 89 16.24 19.61 1.08
C PHE A 89 15.47 20.92 0.89
N LEU A 90 14.13 20.83 0.77
CA LEU A 90 13.27 22.02 0.64
C LEU A 90 13.32 22.89 1.89
N ARG A 91 13.32 22.28 3.09
CA ARG A 91 13.46 22.99 4.36
C ARG A 91 14.83 23.64 4.50
N THR A 92 15.91 23.03 4.02
CA THR A 92 17.24 23.65 4.06
C THR A 92 17.36 24.87 3.14
N ARG A 93 16.55 24.96 2.07
CA ARG A 93 16.50 26.14 1.18
C ARG A 93 15.51 27.24 1.61
N ARG A 94 14.55 26.96 2.49
CA ARG A 94 13.62 27.92 3.13
C ARG A 94 13.93 27.94 4.64
N GLU A 95 14.78 28.82 5.16
CA GLU A 95 14.41 30.20 5.52
C GLU A 95 15.61 31.04 6.03
N PRO A 96 15.51 32.37 5.96
CA PRO A 96 14.95 33.12 7.10
C PRO A 96 13.70 33.92 6.70
N ASN A 97 12.66 33.96 7.56
CA ASN A 97 11.57 34.96 7.64
C ASN A 97 10.11 34.49 7.45
N PHE A 98 9.68 33.30 7.92
CA PHE A 98 8.24 33.04 8.04
C PHE A 98 7.63 33.54 9.36
N GLU A 99 8.43 33.83 10.39
CA GLU A 99 7.93 34.43 11.65
C GLU A 99 7.47 35.90 11.49
N ALA A 100 7.86 36.59 10.41
CA ALA A 100 7.54 38.01 10.18
C ALA A 100 6.10 38.28 9.66
N LEU A 101 5.32 37.24 9.33
CA LEU A 101 3.98 37.41 8.73
C LEU A 101 2.83 37.03 9.66
N THR A 102 3.10 36.73 10.94
CA THR A 102 2.06 36.39 11.93
C THR A 102 2.09 37.29 13.17
N SER A 103 2.98 38.27 13.22
CA SER A 103 2.95 39.35 14.21
C SER A 103 2.50 40.64 13.53
N GLY A 104 1.18 40.87 13.55
CA GLY A 104 0.51 42.07 13.05
C GLY A 104 -0.93 42.09 13.53
#